data_AF-A0A843W0H9-F1
#
_entry.id   AF-A0A843W0H9-F1
#
_cell.length_a   1.000
_cell.length_b   1.000
_cell.length_c   1.000
_cell.angle_alpha   90.00
_cell.angle_beta   90.00
_cell.angle_gamma   90.00
#
_symmetry.space_group_name_H-M   'P 1'
#
loop_
_entity.id
_entity.type
_entity.pdbx_description
1 polymer ?
#
loop_
_entity_poly.entity_id
_entity_poly.type
_entity_poly.pdbx_seq_one_letter_code
_entity_poly.pdbx_strand_id
1 'polypeptide(L)'
;MVGSFMMAGLRKTCVQVATCARLLTAAVRIKSASPSTRPAFATFFLLHARLECSCYIYHCNCSWPLRTGHPLLLPTPLTRGTNARSFLPMAARGFSRSPPDMLPLLLVVLPSLLLSTGSMAQGAAGGPEGASAAAPSSRTGGAAGGVQVPAMFIFGDSLIDNGNNNDLASLAKANYYPYGIDFASGPTGRFSNGYTIVDEIADLLGLPLIPAHSQASSTDDAAHGLNYASAAAGILDITGQNFVGRIPFNQQIRNFETTLDQITANLGADDVGSAISRCIFFVGMGSNDYLNNYLMPNYATRNQYNADQFAELLTQQYTRQLTSLYNLGARRFVLSGVGSLGCIPSILAQNPFSRCSDDVDQLVVPFNSRVRSMVDNLNANLPGAKFILVDVFHMFRDILRDPASYGFSMIDRGCCGIGRNRGQITCLPLQTPCPNRDQYVFWDAFHPTAAVNIILARKAFFGGPEEVYPMNIRQLATVDLRPTKQ
;
A
#
# COMPACT_ATOMS: atom_id res chain seq x y z
N MET A 1 21.31 36.22 44.83
CA MET A 1 20.08 36.40 44.03
C MET A 1 19.98 35.26 43.03
N VAL A 2 19.43 34.14 43.47
CA VAL A 2 18.97 33.02 42.64
C VAL A 2 17.58 32.73 43.16
N GLY A 3 16.55 32.97 42.35
CA GLY A 3 15.16 32.83 42.78
C GLY A 3 14.24 33.89 42.20
N SER A 4 14.03 33.87 40.89
CA SER A 4 12.83 34.43 40.22
C SER A 4 12.86 34.13 38.72
N PHE A 5 12.92 32.87 38.32
CA PHE A 5 12.56 32.46 36.95
C PHE A 5 11.86 31.09 36.86
N MET A 6 11.39 30.55 37.99
CA MET A 6 10.74 29.23 38.06
C MET A 6 9.26 29.30 38.50
N MET A 7 8.59 30.45 38.31
CA MET A 7 7.17 30.65 38.69
C MET A 7 6.23 30.94 37.52
N ALA A 8 6.74 31.10 36.29
CA ALA A 8 5.89 31.29 35.10
C ALA A 8 5.56 29.98 34.36
N GLY A 9 6.38 28.94 34.52
CA GLY A 9 6.18 27.62 33.90
C GLY A 9 5.22 26.70 34.65
N LEU A 10 5.03 26.87 35.97
CA LEU A 10 4.17 26.02 36.80
C LEU A 10 2.72 26.50 36.89
N ARG A 11 2.42 27.75 36.52
CA ARG A 11 1.04 28.26 36.52
C ARG A 11 0.20 27.81 35.32
N LYS A 12 0.82 27.40 34.19
CA LYS A 12 0.08 26.89 33.02
C LYS A 12 -0.30 25.41 33.15
N THR A 13 0.55 24.60 33.80
CA THR A 13 0.31 23.17 34.01
C THR A 13 -0.77 22.90 35.07
N CYS A 14 -0.88 23.73 36.12
CA CYS A 14 -1.95 23.60 37.13
C CYS A 14 -3.34 23.98 36.60
N VAL A 15 -3.44 24.90 35.63
CA VAL A 15 -4.74 25.27 35.01
C VAL A 15 -5.25 24.15 34.09
N GLN A 16 -4.36 23.41 33.42
CA GLN A 16 -4.75 22.28 32.57
C GLN A 16 -5.22 21.05 33.36
N VAL A 17 -4.60 20.72 34.50
CA VAL A 17 -5.02 19.58 35.33
C VAL A 17 -6.34 19.84 36.07
N ALA A 18 -6.57 21.07 36.55
CA ALA A 18 -7.83 21.44 37.20
C ALA A 18 -9.03 21.47 36.23
N THR A 19 -8.79 21.72 34.95
CA THR A 19 -9.85 21.77 33.92
C THR A 19 -10.25 20.37 33.44
N CYS A 20 -9.29 19.44 33.31
CA CYS A 20 -9.57 18.02 33.06
C CYS A 20 -10.35 17.36 34.21
N ALA A 21 -10.01 17.66 35.47
CA ALA A 21 -10.73 17.11 36.62
C ALA A 21 -12.19 17.60 36.70
N ARG A 22 -12.47 18.86 36.30
CA ARG A 22 -13.83 19.42 36.23
C ARG A 22 -14.68 18.82 35.11
N LEU A 23 -14.08 18.51 33.96
CA LEU A 23 -14.74 17.84 32.83
C LEU A 23 -15.09 16.38 33.16
N LEU A 24 -14.21 15.66 33.86
CA LEU A 24 -14.47 14.29 34.35
C LEU A 24 -15.59 14.27 35.42
N THR A 25 -15.61 15.23 36.34
CA THR A 25 -16.66 15.33 37.36
C THR A 25 -18.02 15.72 36.75
N ALA A 26 -18.03 16.52 35.68
CA ALA A 26 -19.25 16.88 34.93
C ALA A 26 -19.78 15.69 34.11
N ALA A 27 -18.90 14.89 33.48
CA ALA A 27 -19.28 13.69 32.74
C ALA A 27 -19.91 12.61 33.66
N VAL A 28 -19.43 12.49 34.90
CA VAL A 28 -20.00 11.56 35.91
C VAL A 28 -21.40 12.02 36.38
N ARG A 29 -21.65 13.33 36.49
CA ARG A 29 -22.99 13.86 36.86
C ARG A 29 -24.04 13.73 35.73
N ILE A 30 -23.63 13.65 34.47
CA ILE A 30 -24.55 13.44 33.33
C ILE A 30 -25.13 12.01 33.34
N LYS A 31 -24.37 11.02 33.85
CA LYS A 31 -24.84 9.64 34.00
C LYS A 31 -25.90 9.47 35.09
N SER A 32 -26.00 10.39 36.06
CA SER A 32 -26.92 10.32 37.20
C SER A 32 -28.15 11.24 37.10
N ALA A 33 -28.33 11.99 36.00
CA ALA A 33 -29.46 12.92 35.84
C ALA A 33 -30.67 12.28 35.10
N SER A 34 -31.88 12.65 35.51
CA SER A 34 -33.15 12.13 34.97
C SER A 34 -33.37 12.52 33.50
N PRO A 35 -34.20 11.78 32.74
CA PRO A 35 -34.29 11.90 31.28
C PRO A 35 -34.74 13.26 30.76
N SER A 36 -35.39 14.10 31.57
CA SER A 36 -35.99 15.37 31.13
C SER A 36 -35.04 16.57 31.10
N THR A 37 -33.80 16.47 31.62
CA THR A 37 -32.85 17.61 31.69
C THR A 37 -31.62 17.49 30.77
N ARG A 38 -31.47 16.36 30.06
CA ARG A 38 -30.31 16.08 29.17
C ARG A 38 -30.17 16.99 27.94
N PRO A 39 -31.24 17.49 27.28
CA PRO A 39 -31.09 18.30 26.07
C PRO A 39 -30.46 19.68 26.30
N ALA A 40 -30.70 20.30 27.45
CA ALA A 40 -30.20 21.65 27.74
C ALA A 40 -28.69 21.67 28.07
N PHE A 41 -28.17 20.61 28.71
CA PHE A 41 -26.75 20.51 29.07
C PHE A 41 -25.85 20.09 27.89
N ALA A 42 -26.36 19.30 26.94
CA ALA A 42 -25.62 18.89 25.75
C ALA A 42 -25.31 20.07 24.82
N THR A 43 -26.26 21.01 24.68
CA THR A 43 -26.12 22.21 23.84
C THR A 43 -25.10 23.19 24.40
N PHE A 44 -25.01 23.32 25.73
CA PHE A 44 -24.02 24.20 26.38
C PHE A 44 -22.58 23.67 26.23
N PHE A 45 -22.41 22.34 26.26
CA PHE A 45 -21.11 21.67 26.08
C PHE A 45 -20.59 21.75 24.64
N LEU A 46 -21.49 21.63 23.66
CA LEU A 46 -21.14 21.72 22.23
C LEU A 46 -20.75 23.13 21.79
N LEU A 47 -21.32 24.18 22.42
CA LEU A 47 -20.97 25.57 22.11
C LEU A 47 -19.57 25.95 22.61
N HIS A 48 -19.20 25.51 23.82
CA HIS A 48 -17.88 25.84 24.40
C HIS A 48 -16.74 25.02 23.77
N ALA A 49 -16.98 23.75 23.43
CA ALA A 49 -15.99 22.91 22.74
C ALA A 49 -15.65 23.41 21.32
N ARG A 50 -16.60 24.04 20.62
CA ARG A 50 -16.37 24.63 19.30
C ARG A 50 -15.47 25.87 19.33
N LEU A 51 -15.52 26.67 20.40
CA LEU A 51 -14.71 27.88 20.54
C LEU A 51 -13.24 27.59 20.87
N GLU A 52 -12.94 26.52 21.60
CA GLU A 52 -11.55 26.15 21.95
C GLU A 52 -10.82 25.37 20.83
N CYS A 53 -11.54 24.60 20.00
CA CYS A 53 -10.92 23.90 18.86
C CYS A 53 -10.49 24.84 17.71
N SER A 54 -11.13 26.00 17.55
CA SER A 54 -10.71 27.00 16.55
C SER A 54 -9.36 27.66 16.86
N CYS A 55 -8.88 27.59 18.11
CA CYS A 55 -7.56 28.13 18.48
C CYS A 55 -6.39 27.14 18.29
N TYR A 56 -6.64 25.90 17.83
CA TYR A 56 -5.59 24.87 17.67
C TYR A 56 -5.12 24.65 16.21
N ILE A 57 -5.66 25.39 15.22
CA ILE A 57 -5.43 25.13 13.78
C ILE A 57 -4.68 26.28 13.05
N TYR A 58 -3.96 27.16 13.77
CA TYR A 58 -2.99 28.07 13.13
C TYR A 58 -1.67 28.06 13.89
N HIS A 59 -0.64 27.44 13.30
CA HIS A 59 0.74 27.66 13.76
C HIS A 59 1.24 29.01 13.26
N CYS A 60 1.53 29.91 14.20
CA CYS A 60 2.25 31.16 13.96
C CYS A 60 3.65 30.88 13.42
N ASN A 61 3.96 31.44 12.25
CA ASN A 61 5.32 31.59 11.76
C ASN A 61 5.91 32.88 12.36
N CYS A 62 6.93 32.77 13.21
CA CYS A 62 7.68 33.91 13.70
C CYS A 62 8.82 34.24 12.74
N SER A 63 8.67 35.31 11.95
CA SER A 63 9.77 35.96 11.23
C SER A 63 9.75 37.45 11.56
N TRP A 64 10.81 37.95 12.18
CA TRP A 64 10.92 39.34 12.63
C TRP A 64 11.38 40.26 11.48
N PRO A 65 10.76 41.43 11.27
CA PRO A 65 11.39 42.55 10.59
C PRO A 65 11.99 43.51 11.63
N LEU A 66 13.29 43.76 11.54
CA LEU A 66 13.92 44.89 12.25
C LEU A 66 13.84 46.13 11.36
N ARG A 67 13.03 47.12 11.79
CA ARG A 67 13.16 48.53 11.39
C ARG A 67 13.11 49.40 12.65
N THR A 68 14.18 50.14 12.89
CA THR A 68 14.21 51.34 13.73
C THR A 68 14.88 52.46 12.91
N GLY A 69 14.22 53.63 12.79
CA GLY A 69 14.86 54.89 12.36
C GLY A 69 15.86 55.37 13.43
N HIS A 70 16.71 56.39 13.24
CA HIS A 70 16.65 57.60 12.40
C HIS A 70 18.09 58.20 12.28
N PRO A 71 18.32 59.39 11.68
CA PRO A 71 19.37 59.68 10.68
C PRO A 71 20.70 60.22 11.26
N LEU A 72 21.75 60.35 10.43
CA LEU A 72 22.71 61.48 10.42
C LEU A 72 23.75 61.37 9.28
N LEU A 73 23.81 62.44 8.47
CA LEU A 73 24.95 63.11 7.82
C LEU A 73 25.89 62.40 6.80
N LEU A 74 25.85 62.97 5.59
CA LEU A 74 26.89 63.07 4.54
C LEU A 74 28.22 63.67 5.08
N PRO A 75 29.40 63.40 4.48
CA PRO A 75 29.76 63.98 3.16
C PRO A 75 30.60 63.10 2.20
N THR A 76 30.38 63.36 0.90
CA THR A 76 31.27 63.14 -0.28
C THR A 76 32.63 63.87 -0.12
N PRO A 77 33.72 63.60 -0.88
CA PRO A 77 33.69 63.57 -2.37
C PRO A 77 34.79 62.85 -3.21
N LEU A 78 34.54 62.84 -4.54
CA LEU A 78 35.46 62.81 -5.73
C LEU A 78 36.15 61.46 -6.07
N THR A 79 36.17 60.96 -7.32
CA THR A 79 36.49 61.63 -8.61
C THR A 79 35.82 61.05 -9.88
N ARG A 80 35.80 61.91 -10.93
CA ARG A 80 35.50 61.74 -12.39
C ARG A 80 36.20 60.54 -13.08
N GLY A 81 35.77 60.04 -14.25
CA GLY A 81 34.74 60.52 -15.18
C GLY A 81 34.55 59.70 -16.48
N THR A 82 33.48 60.07 -17.19
CA THR A 82 33.21 60.09 -18.65
C THR A 82 33.49 58.87 -19.56
N ASN A 83 32.42 58.28 -20.12
CA ASN A 83 31.98 58.59 -21.49
C ASN A 83 30.58 58.03 -21.80
N ALA A 84 29.83 58.79 -22.60
CA ALA A 84 28.43 58.58 -22.96
C ALA A 84 28.26 57.76 -24.24
N ARG A 85 27.16 57.00 -24.34
CA ARG A 85 26.14 57.17 -25.41
C ARG A 85 24.87 56.37 -25.11
N SER A 86 23.78 57.08 -25.34
CA SER A 86 22.35 56.82 -25.23
C SER A 86 21.81 55.64 -26.05
N PHE A 87 20.87 54.87 -25.49
CA PHE A 87 19.63 54.39 -26.12
C PHE A 87 18.68 53.81 -25.04
N LEU A 88 17.41 54.20 -25.08
CA LEU A 88 16.24 53.66 -24.37
C LEU A 88 15.03 53.87 -25.33
N PRO A 89 13.88 53.17 -25.19
CA PRO A 89 13.54 52.16 -24.20
C PRO A 89 12.79 50.91 -24.75
N MET A 90 12.50 50.00 -23.82
CA MET A 90 11.20 49.32 -23.63
C MET A 90 11.06 47.82 -23.96
N ALA A 91 10.51 47.13 -22.94
CA ALA A 91 9.71 45.89 -22.94
C ALA A 91 10.44 44.52 -22.93
N ALA A 92 10.80 44.09 -21.73
CA ALA A 92 10.96 42.67 -21.40
C ALA A 92 9.56 42.02 -21.23
N ARG A 93 9.25 40.99 -22.04
CA ARG A 93 8.16 40.03 -21.75
C ARG A 93 8.78 38.77 -21.14
N GLY A 94 8.67 38.65 -19.83
CA GLY A 94 8.94 37.39 -19.13
C GLY A 94 7.75 36.45 -19.26
N PHE A 95 7.99 35.26 -19.83
CA PHE A 95 7.08 34.11 -19.68
C PHE A 95 7.30 33.51 -18.29
N SER A 96 6.36 33.75 -17.37
CA SER A 96 6.20 32.94 -16.16
C SER A 96 5.02 32.00 -16.40
N ARG A 97 5.28 30.70 -16.57
CA ARG A 97 4.26 29.66 -16.46
C ARG A 97 4.24 29.20 -15.01
N SER A 98 3.21 29.60 -14.27
CA SER A 98 2.83 28.96 -13.01
C SER A 98 2.33 27.54 -13.29
N PRO A 99 2.66 26.52 -12.47
CA PRO A 99 1.98 25.24 -12.52
C PRO A 99 0.56 25.38 -11.93
N PRO A 100 -0.42 24.56 -12.35
CA PRO A 100 -1.76 24.60 -11.77
C PRO A 100 -1.75 23.98 -10.36
N ASP A 101 -2.49 24.63 -9.46
CA ASP A 101 -2.72 24.21 -8.09
C ASP A 101 -3.29 22.78 -8.01
N MET A 102 -2.51 21.87 -7.43
CA MET A 102 -3.00 20.56 -6.97
C MET A 102 -3.73 20.77 -5.64
N LEU A 103 -5.06 20.76 -5.69
CA LEU A 103 -5.91 20.79 -4.50
C LEU A 103 -5.78 19.44 -3.75
N PRO A 104 -5.37 19.39 -2.48
CA PRO A 104 -5.32 18.14 -1.73
C PRO A 104 -6.73 17.74 -1.29
N LEU A 105 -7.24 16.64 -1.83
CA LEU A 105 -8.51 16.05 -1.42
C LEU A 105 -8.30 15.27 -0.11
N LEU A 106 -8.31 15.99 1.02
CA LEU A 106 -8.33 15.39 2.36
C LEU A 106 -9.79 15.11 2.75
N LEU A 107 -10.39 14.03 2.24
CA LEU A 107 -11.69 13.58 2.73
C LEU A 107 -11.48 12.62 3.91
N VAL A 108 -11.56 13.20 5.09
CA VAL A 108 -11.70 12.53 6.39
C VAL A 108 -12.95 11.65 6.35
N VAL A 109 -12.78 10.35 6.52
CA VAL A 109 -13.87 9.39 6.75
C VAL A 109 -14.34 9.55 8.20
N LEU A 110 -15.54 10.09 8.40
CA LEU A 110 -16.31 9.93 9.63
C LEU A 110 -17.50 9.03 9.31
N PRO A 111 -17.56 7.78 9.81
CA PRO A 111 -18.78 6.98 9.69
C PRO A 111 -19.79 7.53 10.69
N SER A 112 -20.84 8.19 10.19
CA SER A 112 -21.97 8.59 11.01
C SER A 112 -22.91 7.38 11.16
N LEU A 113 -22.94 6.80 12.37
CA LEU A 113 -23.98 5.89 12.84
C LEU A 113 -25.35 6.55 12.67
N LEU A 114 -26.26 5.92 11.92
CA LEU A 114 -27.69 6.15 12.06
C LEU A 114 -28.40 4.81 12.20
N LEU A 115 -28.97 4.62 13.39
CA LEU A 115 -29.84 3.53 13.77
C LEU A 115 -31.14 3.58 12.97
N SER A 116 -31.58 2.38 12.59
CA SER A 116 -32.86 2.05 11.98
C SER A 116 -34.07 2.54 12.77
N THR A 117 -35.11 2.96 12.06
CA THR A 117 -36.49 2.52 12.35
C THR A 117 -37.14 2.12 11.04
N GLY A 118 -37.72 0.91 11.02
CA GLY A 118 -38.31 0.32 9.84
C GLY A 118 -39.73 0.80 9.55
N SER A 119 -40.18 0.51 8.33
CA SER A 119 -41.58 0.22 8.08
C SER A 119 -41.68 -0.78 6.93
N MET A 120 -42.37 -1.88 7.20
CA MET A 120 -42.72 -2.94 6.28
C MET A 120 -43.82 -2.46 5.32
N ALA A 121 -43.68 -2.74 4.03
CA ALA A 121 -44.83 -2.81 3.12
C ALA A 121 -44.62 -3.97 2.14
N GLN A 122 -45.55 -4.92 2.21
CA GLN A 122 -45.66 -6.09 1.34
C GLN A 122 -46.12 -5.68 -0.07
N GLY A 123 -45.58 -6.35 -1.08
CA GLY A 123 -46.09 -6.33 -2.45
C GLY A 123 -45.64 -7.59 -3.18
N ALA A 124 -46.58 -8.51 -3.39
CA ALA A 124 -46.40 -9.78 -4.10
C ALA A 124 -46.79 -9.66 -5.58
N ALA A 125 -46.49 -10.74 -6.32
CA ALA A 125 -46.75 -11.05 -7.74
C ALA A 125 -45.72 -10.48 -8.73
N GLY A 126 -45.18 -11.21 -9.70
CA GLY A 126 -45.37 -12.58 -10.20
C GLY A 126 -44.45 -12.75 -11.43
N GLY A 127 -44.00 -13.98 -11.72
CA GLY A 127 -43.17 -14.31 -12.90
C GLY A 127 -43.91 -14.15 -14.23
N PRO A 128 -43.22 -14.35 -15.38
CA PRO A 128 -42.82 -15.71 -15.75
C PRO A 128 -41.41 -15.87 -16.35
N GLU A 129 -41.11 -17.14 -16.58
CA GLU A 129 -39.88 -17.85 -16.92
C GLU A 129 -39.29 -17.54 -18.31
N GLY A 130 -38.01 -17.88 -18.48
CA GLY A 130 -37.52 -18.45 -19.74
C GLY A 130 -36.23 -17.89 -20.33
N ALA A 131 -35.07 -18.23 -19.76
CA ALA A 131 -33.83 -18.43 -20.53
C ALA A 131 -32.79 -19.18 -19.68
N SER A 132 -32.63 -20.47 -19.98
CA SER A 132 -31.60 -21.35 -19.43
C SER A 132 -30.21 -20.85 -19.84
N ALA A 133 -29.46 -20.30 -18.88
CA ALA A 133 -28.03 -20.10 -19.01
C ALA A 133 -27.31 -21.23 -18.26
N ALA A 134 -26.58 -22.05 -19.02
CA ALA A 134 -25.79 -23.15 -18.51
C ALA A 134 -24.80 -22.67 -17.45
N ALA A 135 -24.83 -23.30 -16.28
CA ALA A 135 -23.86 -23.10 -15.22
C ALA A 135 -22.45 -23.48 -15.69
N PRO A 136 -21.39 -22.70 -15.39
CA PRO A 136 -20.04 -23.17 -15.63
C PRO A 136 -19.72 -24.26 -14.62
N SER A 137 -19.48 -25.45 -15.17
CA SER A 137 -18.99 -26.65 -14.50
C SER A 137 -17.77 -26.36 -13.62
N SER A 138 -17.81 -26.85 -12.39
CA SER A 138 -16.68 -27.03 -11.50
C SER A 138 -15.51 -27.72 -12.24
N ARG A 139 -14.45 -26.97 -12.56
CA ARG A 139 -13.19 -27.57 -13.01
C ARG A 139 -12.40 -28.03 -11.79
N THR A 140 -12.84 -29.12 -11.17
CA THR A 140 -11.92 -30.01 -10.44
C THR A 140 -11.14 -30.81 -11.49
N GLY A 141 -10.18 -30.13 -12.13
CA GLY A 141 -9.22 -30.72 -13.03
C GLY A 141 -7.83 -30.48 -12.45
N GLY A 142 -7.57 -31.07 -11.29
CA GLY A 142 -6.24 -31.08 -10.70
C GLY A 142 -5.28 -31.71 -11.71
N ALA A 143 -4.33 -30.93 -12.20
CA ALA A 143 -3.13 -31.50 -12.77
C ALA A 143 -2.47 -32.27 -11.63
N ALA A 144 -2.46 -33.60 -11.73
CA ALA A 144 -1.70 -34.48 -10.85
C ALA A 144 -0.20 -34.26 -11.09
N GLY A 145 0.32 -33.13 -10.64
CA GLY A 145 1.73 -32.88 -10.40
C GLY A 145 1.93 -32.93 -8.90
N GLY A 146 2.79 -33.83 -8.41
CA GLY A 146 3.12 -33.89 -6.98
C GLY A 146 3.67 -32.55 -6.48
N VAL A 147 3.58 -32.35 -5.16
CA VAL A 147 4.11 -31.17 -4.45
C VAL A 147 5.54 -30.88 -4.92
N GLN A 148 5.77 -29.72 -5.53
CA GLN A 148 7.06 -29.37 -6.15
C GLN A 148 8.06 -28.81 -5.15
N VAL A 149 7.58 -28.13 -4.10
CA VAL A 149 8.37 -27.55 -3.01
C VAL A 149 7.64 -27.78 -1.68
N PRO A 150 8.35 -27.90 -0.54
CA PRO A 150 7.69 -28.21 0.73
C PRO A 150 6.77 -27.10 1.25
N ALA A 151 7.16 -25.84 1.07
CA ALA A 151 6.43 -24.68 1.56
C ALA A 151 6.71 -23.41 0.74
N MET A 152 5.82 -22.43 0.85
CA MET A 152 6.00 -21.09 0.31
C MET A 152 5.75 -20.02 1.37
N PHE A 153 6.74 -19.16 1.61
CA PHE A 153 6.63 -18.01 2.51
C PHE A 153 6.47 -16.73 1.71
N ILE A 154 5.45 -15.94 2.03
CA ILE A 154 5.05 -14.78 1.22
C ILE A 154 5.23 -13.50 2.03
N PHE A 155 5.83 -12.49 1.42
CA PHE A 155 6.07 -11.17 2.00
C PHE A 155 5.62 -10.11 0.99
N GLY A 156 4.90 -9.09 1.44
CA GLY A 156 4.42 -8.08 0.51
C GLY A 156 3.41 -7.10 1.06
N ASP A 157 2.67 -6.52 0.14
CA ASP A 157 1.61 -5.54 0.41
C ASP A 157 0.21 -6.07 0.06
N SER A 158 -0.74 -5.16 -0.17
CA SER A 158 -2.14 -5.49 -0.44
C SER A 158 -2.34 -6.34 -1.70
N LEU A 159 -1.40 -6.35 -2.64
CA LEU A 159 -1.49 -7.18 -3.86
C LEU A 159 -1.45 -8.68 -3.55
N ILE A 160 -0.90 -9.06 -2.39
CA ILE A 160 -0.71 -10.45 -1.98
C ILE A 160 -1.07 -10.70 -0.51
N ASP A 161 -1.66 -9.72 0.19
CA ASP A 161 -2.25 -9.90 1.53
C ASP A 161 -3.52 -10.76 1.44
N ASN A 162 -3.65 -11.72 2.35
CA ASN A 162 -4.80 -12.61 2.45
C ASN A 162 -5.59 -12.47 3.76
N GLY A 163 -5.20 -11.56 4.67
CA GLY A 163 -5.91 -11.30 5.92
C GLY A 163 -5.08 -10.73 7.08
N ASN A 164 -3.81 -10.38 6.91
CA ASN A 164 -2.97 -9.90 8.03
C ASN A 164 -3.41 -8.53 8.56
N ASN A 165 -4.12 -7.74 7.76
CA ASN A 165 -4.65 -6.45 8.18
C ASN A 165 -5.97 -6.50 8.96
N ASN A 166 -6.62 -7.66 9.05
CA ASN A 166 -8.00 -7.77 9.55
C ASN A 166 -8.15 -7.30 11.00
N ASP A 167 -7.20 -7.65 11.86
CA ASP A 167 -7.23 -7.34 13.30
C ASP A 167 -6.43 -6.09 13.67
N LEU A 168 -5.78 -5.45 12.69
CA LEU A 168 -5.07 -4.19 12.90
C LEU A 168 -6.07 -3.02 12.98
N ALA A 169 -5.73 -1.99 13.76
CA ALA A 169 -6.37 -0.69 13.66
C ALA A 169 -5.89 0.01 12.36
N SER A 170 -6.42 -0.43 11.23
CA SER A 170 -6.00 -0.02 9.87
C SER A 170 -7.17 0.49 9.04
N LEU A 171 -6.89 1.48 8.19
CA LEU A 171 -7.79 1.90 7.10
C LEU A 171 -7.65 1.01 5.85
N ALA A 172 -6.57 0.22 5.74
CA ALA A 172 -6.33 -0.69 4.64
C ALA A 172 -6.88 -2.08 4.99
N LYS A 173 -8.18 -2.29 4.76
CA LYS A 173 -8.87 -3.58 4.98
C LYS A 173 -9.72 -3.98 3.78
N ALA A 174 -9.83 -5.29 3.56
CA ALA A 174 -10.63 -5.92 2.52
C ALA A 174 -11.39 -7.17 3.02
N ASN A 175 -11.66 -7.27 4.33
CA ASN A 175 -12.42 -8.36 4.95
C ASN A 175 -13.94 -8.09 4.96
N TYR A 176 -14.46 -7.52 3.87
CA TYR A 176 -15.88 -7.20 3.71
C TYR A 176 -16.29 -7.27 2.24
N TYR A 177 -17.56 -7.58 1.98
CA TYR A 177 -18.11 -7.55 0.62
C TYR A 177 -18.01 -6.15 0.00
N PRO A 178 -17.66 -6.03 -1.29
CA PRO A 178 -17.60 -7.12 -2.28
C PRO A 178 -16.24 -7.81 -2.44
N TYR A 179 -15.23 -7.50 -1.63
CA TYR A 179 -13.95 -8.23 -1.69
C TYR A 179 -14.17 -9.72 -1.41
N GLY A 180 -13.46 -10.58 -2.14
CA GLY A 180 -13.61 -12.03 -2.03
C GLY A 180 -14.97 -12.58 -2.48
N ILE A 181 -15.79 -11.83 -3.22
CA ILE A 181 -17.10 -12.30 -3.70
C ILE A 181 -17.03 -13.57 -4.56
N ASP A 182 -15.92 -13.78 -5.29
CA ASP A 182 -15.66 -14.97 -6.09
C ASP A 182 -14.72 -15.95 -5.38
N PHE A 183 -14.32 -15.66 -4.14
CA PHE A 183 -13.54 -16.57 -3.32
C PHE A 183 -14.48 -17.51 -2.57
N ALA A 184 -14.18 -18.82 -2.55
CA ALA A 184 -15.10 -19.83 -2.01
C ALA A 184 -15.49 -19.59 -0.55
N SER A 185 -14.59 -19.05 0.27
CA SER A 185 -14.86 -18.70 1.68
C SER A 185 -15.30 -17.24 1.90
N GLY A 186 -15.54 -16.49 0.82
CA GLY A 186 -15.95 -15.08 0.89
C GLY A 186 -14.79 -14.12 1.23
N PRO A 187 -15.10 -12.96 1.85
CA PRO A 187 -14.10 -11.93 2.15
C PRO A 187 -13.09 -12.40 3.21
N THR A 188 -11.84 -12.67 2.81
CA THR A 188 -10.76 -13.06 3.75
C THR A 188 -9.86 -11.90 4.15
N GLY A 189 -9.86 -10.79 3.40
CA GLY A 189 -8.83 -9.75 3.46
C GLY A 189 -7.99 -9.62 2.18
N ARG A 190 -8.25 -10.44 1.16
CA ARG A 190 -7.68 -10.26 -0.19
C ARG A 190 -8.24 -9.02 -0.86
N PHE A 191 -7.38 -8.14 -1.36
CA PHE A 191 -7.77 -6.93 -2.08
C PHE A 191 -8.13 -7.23 -3.54
N SER A 192 -8.98 -8.23 -3.75
CA SER A 192 -9.48 -8.63 -5.07
C SER A 192 -10.89 -9.22 -4.92
N ASN A 193 -11.53 -9.57 -6.04
CA ASN A 193 -12.75 -10.37 -6.02
C ASN A 193 -12.50 -11.84 -5.66
N GLY A 194 -11.28 -12.34 -5.80
CA GLY A 194 -10.93 -13.74 -5.58
C GLY A 194 -9.44 -13.92 -5.33
N TYR A 195 -8.82 -14.82 -6.10
CA TYR A 195 -7.40 -15.17 -5.97
C TYR A 195 -6.47 -13.97 -6.20
N THR A 196 -5.41 -13.91 -5.41
CA THR A 196 -4.21 -13.11 -5.66
C THR A 196 -3.21 -13.91 -6.50
N ILE A 197 -2.15 -13.27 -6.99
CA ILE A 197 -1.12 -13.95 -7.80
C ILE A 197 -0.46 -15.11 -7.02
N VAL A 198 -0.26 -14.96 -5.71
CA VAL A 198 0.38 -16.00 -4.88
C VAL A 198 -0.54 -17.19 -4.60
N ASP A 199 -1.86 -17.01 -4.66
CA ASP A 199 -2.81 -18.11 -4.49
C ASP A 199 -2.72 -19.09 -5.68
N GLU A 200 -2.71 -18.57 -6.92
CA GLU A 200 -2.53 -19.40 -8.12
C GLU A 200 -1.11 -19.99 -8.19
N ILE A 201 -0.08 -19.26 -7.75
CA ILE A 201 1.30 -19.83 -7.68
C ILE A 201 1.36 -20.99 -6.68
N ALA A 202 0.70 -20.89 -5.52
CA ALA A 202 0.63 -21.98 -4.54
C ALA A 202 -0.01 -23.23 -5.17
N ASP A 203 -1.15 -23.06 -5.84
CA ASP A 203 -1.84 -24.15 -6.54
C ASP A 203 -0.96 -24.81 -7.60
N LEU A 204 -0.27 -24.00 -8.43
CA LEU A 204 0.66 -24.49 -9.46
C LEU A 204 1.88 -25.24 -8.88
N LEU A 205 2.31 -24.90 -7.65
CA LEU A 205 3.36 -25.61 -6.92
C LEU A 205 2.85 -26.91 -6.25
N GLY A 206 1.53 -27.16 -6.28
CA GLY A 206 0.88 -28.27 -5.58
C GLY A 206 0.75 -28.04 -4.07
N LEU A 207 0.80 -26.79 -3.61
CA LEU A 207 0.60 -26.43 -2.21
C LEU A 207 -0.88 -26.11 -1.93
N PRO A 208 -1.36 -26.29 -0.70
CA PRO A 208 -2.64 -25.71 -0.30
C PRO A 208 -2.56 -24.17 -0.34
N LEU A 209 -3.72 -23.51 -0.22
CA LEU A 209 -3.75 -22.06 -0.01
C LEU A 209 -2.95 -21.70 1.25
N ILE A 210 -2.00 -20.79 1.10
CA ILE A 210 -1.13 -20.37 2.20
C ILE A 210 -1.94 -19.48 3.16
N PRO A 211 -2.01 -19.80 4.47
CA PRO A 211 -2.77 -19.01 5.43
C PRO A 211 -2.08 -17.68 5.78
N ALA A 212 -2.85 -16.72 6.29
CA ALA A 212 -2.30 -15.48 6.83
C ALA A 212 -1.53 -15.77 8.12
N HIS A 213 -0.40 -15.10 8.34
CA HIS A 213 0.37 -15.23 9.57
C HIS A 213 -0.45 -14.88 10.81
N SER A 214 -1.33 -13.88 10.73
CA SER A 214 -2.25 -13.51 11.82
C SER A 214 -3.25 -14.60 12.22
N GLN A 215 -3.49 -15.58 11.35
CA GLN A 215 -4.42 -16.68 11.56
C GLN A 215 -3.72 -17.98 11.98
N ALA A 216 -2.39 -18.03 11.88
CA ALA A 216 -1.61 -19.20 12.30
C ALA A 216 -1.54 -19.26 13.83
N SER A 217 -1.92 -20.41 14.38
CA SER A 217 -1.99 -20.65 15.82
C SER A 217 -1.04 -21.75 16.31
N SER A 218 -0.50 -22.53 15.38
CA SER A 218 0.40 -23.66 15.65
C SER A 218 1.48 -23.77 14.56
N THR A 219 2.53 -24.56 14.82
CA THR A 219 3.54 -24.86 13.80
C THR A 219 3.00 -25.70 12.65
N ASP A 220 1.91 -26.45 12.88
CA ASP A 220 1.26 -27.25 11.83
C ASP A 220 0.60 -26.35 10.78
N ASP A 221 0.07 -25.20 11.18
CA ASP A 221 -0.46 -24.18 10.27
C ASP A 221 0.63 -23.61 9.33
N ALA A 222 1.90 -23.67 9.76
CA ALA A 222 3.05 -23.21 9.00
C ALA A 222 3.72 -24.30 8.15
N ALA A 223 3.21 -25.54 8.16
CA ALA A 223 3.84 -26.69 7.50
C ALA A 223 4.07 -26.48 6.00
N HIS A 224 3.15 -25.77 5.34
CA HIS A 224 3.24 -25.41 3.92
C HIS A 224 3.62 -23.94 3.68
N GLY A 225 4.00 -23.23 4.75
CA GLY A 225 4.40 -21.84 4.74
C GLY A 225 3.31 -20.90 5.25
N LEU A 226 3.66 -19.62 5.38
CA LEU A 226 2.78 -18.55 5.86
C LEU A 226 2.88 -17.32 4.97
N ASN A 227 1.79 -16.56 4.91
CA ASN A 227 1.74 -15.27 4.26
C ASN A 227 1.85 -14.14 5.30
N TYR A 228 2.93 -13.36 5.21
CA TYR A 228 3.22 -12.22 6.08
C TYR A 228 2.88 -10.87 5.43
N ALA A 229 2.40 -10.87 4.18
CA ALA A 229 2.08 -9.64 3.45
C ALA A 229 1.01 -8.82 4.19
N SER A 230 1.14 -7.49 4.16
CA SER A 230 0.26 -6.58 4.89
C SER A 230 -0.06 -5.37 4.03
N ALA A 231 -1.34 -5.10 3.84
CA ALA A 231 -1.77 -3.95 3.04
C ALA A 231 -1.19 -2.62 3.55
N ALA A 232 -0.88 -1.75 2.58
CA ALA A 232 -0.15 -0.49 2.73
C ALA A 232 1.33 -0.60 3.13
N ALA A 233 1.88 -1.80 3.30
CA ALA A 233 3.32 -1.97 3.56
C ALA A 233 4.16 -1.57 2.34
N GLY A 234 5.38 -1.08 2.62
CA GLY A 234 6.42 -0.85 1.62
C GLY A 234 7.78 -1.35 2.11
N ILE A 235 8.78 -1.13 1.27
CA ILE A 235 10.19 -1.42 1.56
C ILE A 235 10.68 -0.56 2.74
N LEU A 236 10.28 0.72 2.75
CA LEU A 236 10.60 1.64 3.84
C LEU A 236 9.57 1.52 4.97
N ASP A 237 10.03 1.46 6.22
CA ASP A 237 9.12 1.37 7.38
C ASP A 237 8.18 2.58 7.50
N ILE A 238 8.55 3.74 6.96
CA ILE A 238 7.72 4.96 6.95
C ILE A 238 6.58 4.93 5.92
N THR A 239 6.67 4.06 4.92
CA THR A 239 5.65 3.93 3.86
C THR A 239 4.31 3.48 4.44
N GLY A 240 3.21 4.07 3.94
CA GLY A 240 1.85 3.69 4.29
C GLY A 240 1.36 4.09 5.69
N GLN A 241 2.13 4.89 6.46
CA GLN A 241 1.72 5.36 7.80
C GLN A 241 0.38 6.10 7.81
N ASN A 242 -0.03 6.69 6.68
CA ASN A 242 -1.34 7.32 6.51
C ASN A 242 -2.52 6.34 6.65
N PHE A 243 -2.30 5.03 6.59
CA PHE A 243 -3.32 3.99 6.85
C PHE A 243 -3.36 3.53 8.31
N VAL A 244 -2.59 4.16 9.20
CA VAL A 244 -2.46 3.81 10.63
C VAL A 244 -1.75 2.45 10.80
N GLY A 245 -2.50 1.38 11.03
CA GLY A 245 -1.97 0.04 11.21
C GLY A 245 -1.51 -0.59 9.90
N ARG A 246 -0.23 -0.97 9.83
CA ARG A 246 0.32 -1.88 8.82
C ARG A 246 1.53 -2.63 9.39
N ILE A 247 1.94 -3.72 8.76
CA ILE A 247 3.14 -4.48 9.10
C ILE A 247 4.19 -4.20 8.02
N PRO A 248 5.15 -3.27 8.23
CA PRO A 248 6.16 -2.95 7.22
C PRO A 248 7.13 -4.11 6.99
N PHE A 249 7.87 -4.11 5.88
CA PHE A 249 8.65 -5.28 5.46
C PHE A 249 9.64 -5.78 6.53
N ASN A 250 10.32 -4.87 7.25
CA ASN A 250 11.19 -5.26 8.36
C ASN A 250 10.45 -6.05 9.46
N GLN A 251 9.19 -5.68 9.75
CA GLN A 251 8.37 -6.42 10.72
C GLN A 251 7.88 -7.76 10.15
N GLN A 252 7.58 -7.83 8.86
CA GLN A 252 7.22 -9.11 8.23
C GLN A 252 8.38 -10.12 8.32
N ILE A 253 9.64 -9.66 8.12
CA ILE A 253 10.84 -10.48 8.31
C ILE A 253 10.99 -10.95 9.76
N ARG A 254 10.75 -10.08 10.75
CA ARG A 254 10.76 -10.47 12.18
C ARG A 254 9.67 -11.48 12.54
N ASN A 255 8.49 -11.36 11.93
CA ASN A 255 7.42 -12.33 12.11
C ASN A 255 7.83 -13.71 11.55
N PHE A 256 8.53 -13.73 10.41
CA PHE A 256 9.11 -14.96 9.87
C PHE A 256 10.20 -15.53 10.76
N GLU A 257 11.12 -14.71 11.29
CA GLU A 257 12.14 -15.12 12.26
C GLU A 257 11.50 -15.79 13.49
N THR A 258 10.43 -15.18 14.04
CA THR A 258 9.67 -15.76 15.15
C THR A 258 9.06 -17.12 14.79
N THR A 259 8.53 -17.26 13.58
CA THR A 259 7.98 -18.53 13.10
C THR A 259 9.07 -19.58 12.92
N LEU A 260 10.24 -19.17 12.42
CA LEU A 260 11.39 -20.04 12.22
C LEU A 260 11.93 -20.56 13.57
N ASP A 261 11.98 -19.72 14.59
CA ASP A 261 12.37 -20.12 15.95
C ASP A 261 11.44 -21.19 16.51
N GLN A 262 10.12 -21.04 16.30
CA GLN A 262 9.12 -22.01 16.74
C GLN A 262 9.26 -23.36 16.02
N ILE A 263 9.49 -23.34 14.71
CA ILE A 263 9.70 -24.57 13.92
C ILE A 263 11.02 -25.25 14.35
N THR A 264 12.07 -24.46 14.57
CA THR A 264 13.40 -24.95 15.00
C THR A 264 13.34 -25.62 16.37
N ALA A 265 12.55 -25.09 17.30
CA ALA A 265 12.34 -25.70 18.61
C ALA A 265 11.70 -27.10 18.52
N ASN A 266 10.92 -27.39 17.47
CA ASN A 266 10.21 -28.65 17.30
C ASN A 266 10.99 -29.70 16.50
N LEU A 267 11.78 -29.29 15.49
CA LEU A 267 12.43 -30.21 14.54
C LEU A 267 13.96 -30.26 14.63
N GLY A 268 14.60 -29.33 15.35
CA GLY A 268 16.06 -29.23 15.41
C GLY A 268 16.67 -28.44 14.24
N ALA A 269 17.79 -27.77 14.48
CA ALA A 269 18.34 -26.75 13.57
C ALA A 269 18.77 -27.27 12.19
N ASP A 270 19.40 -28.44 12.13
CA ASP A 270 19.94 -28.98 10.87
C ASP A 270 18.82 -29.39 9.89
N ASP A 271 17.77 -30.01 10.41
CA ASP A 271 16.61 -30.43 9.62
C ASP A 271 15.82 -29.22 9.11
N VAL A 272 15.68 -28.19 9.93
CA VAL A 272 15.03 -26.93 9.53
C VAL A 272 15.83 -26.19 8.47
N GLY A 273 17.15 -26.06 8.63
CA GLY A 273 17.99 -25.41 7.62
C GLY A 273 17.88 -26.08 6.25
N SER A 274 17.90 -27.42 6.24
CA SER A 274 17.70 -28.22 5.02
C SER A 274 16.29 -28.03 4.43
N ALA A 275 15.25 -28.04 5.27
CA ALA A 275 13.87 -27.86 4.83
C ALA A 275 13.61 -26.45 4.24
N ILE A 276 13.98 -25.40 4.98
CA ILE A 276 13.79 -24.00 4.59
C ILE A 276 14.52 -23.68 3.29
N SER A 277 15.71 -24.24 3.08
CA SER A 277 16.45 -24.04 1.84
C SER A 277 15.64 -24.46 0.60
N ARG A 278 14.76 -25.46 0.71
CA ARG A 278 13.91 -26.00 -0.37
C ARG A 278 12.61 -25.21 -0.59
N CYS A 279 12.23 -24.34 0.34
CA CYS A 279 11.03 -23.53 0.25
C CYS A 279 11.19 -22.37 -0.74
N ILE A 280 10.07 -21.86 -1.26
CA ILE A 280 10.03 -20.63 -2.06
C ILE A 280 9.70 -19.44 -1.16
N PHE A 281 10.39 -18.32 -1.40
CA PHE A 281 10.17 -17.04 -0.76
C PHE A 281 9.68 -16.05 -1.81
N PHE A 282 8.38 -15.74 -1.79
CA PHE A 282 7.79 -14.76 -2.68
C PHE A 282 7.80 -13.39 -2.01
N VAL A 283 8.36 -12.37 -2.66
CA VAL A 283 8.45 -11.01 -2.14
C VAL A 283 7.93 -10.00 -3.16
N GLY A 284 6.80 -9.35 -2.86
CA GLY A 284 6.19 -8.32 -3.70
C GLY A 284 6.04 -7.00 -2.96
N MET A 285 6.96 -6.06 -3.22
CA MET A 285 7.07 -4.78 -2.52
C MET A 285 7.41 -3.64 -3.49
N GLY A 286 7.10 -2.41 -3.10
CA GLY A 286 7.53 -1.18 -3.79
C GLY A 286 6.39 -0.28 -4.25
N SER A 287 5.21 -0.83 -4.59
CA SER A 287 4.07 -0.05 -5.11
C SER A 287 3.66 1.06 -4.13
N ASN A 288 3.58 0.72 -2.85
CA ASN A 288 3.22 1.67 -1.79
C ASN A 288 4.33 2.70 -1.52
N ASP A 289 5.61 2.39 -1.76
CA ASP A 289 6.69 3.37 -1.60
C ASP A 289 6.53 4.53 -2.61
N TYR A 290 5.91 4.26 -3.75
CA TYR A 290 5.51 5.31 -4.69
C TYR A 290 4.16 5.91 -4.36
N LEU A 291 3.11 5.09 -4.23
CA LEU A 291 1.73 5.58 -4.09
C LEU A 291 1.43 6.21 -2.72
N ASN A 292 1.99 5.63 -1.66
CA ASN A 292 1.68 5.95 -0.27
C ASN A 292 2.93 6.46 0.48
N ASN A 293 3.86 7.05 -0.27
CA ASN A 293 5.02 7.77 0.23
C ASN A 293 5.48 8.83 -0.79
N TYR A 294 6.15 8.45 -1.89
CA TYR A 294 6.74 9.41 -2.84
C TYR A 294 5.71 10.39 -3.42
N LEU A 295 4.57 9.90 -3.91
CA LEU A 295 3.53 10.71 -4.56
C LEU A 295 2.60 11.42 -3.57
N MET A 296 2.70 11.12 -2.28
CA MET A 296 1.78 11.63 -1.27
C MET A 296 2.22 13.00 -0.73
N PRO A 297 1.34 14.03 -0.74
CA PRO A 297 1.70 15.37 -0.27
C PRO A 297 2.14 15.47 1.19
N ASN A 298 1.72 14.54 2.05
CA ASN A 298 2.08 14.51 3.47
C ASN A 298 3.46 13.91 3.75
N TYR A 299 4.21 13.51 2.71
CA TYR A 299 5.59 13.04 2.80
C TYR A 299 6.53 14.02 2.10
N ALA A 300 7.71 14.24 2.68
CA ALA A 300 8.72 15.12 2.09
C ALA A 300 9.52 14.45 0.94
N THR A 301 9.28 13.17 0.67
CA THR A 301 10.11 12.30 -0.17
C THR A 301 10.32 12.85 -1.57
N ARG A 302 9.26 13.29 -2.27
CA ARG A 302 9.37 13.89 -3.61
C ARG A 302 10.13 15.22 -3.64
N ASN A 303 10.24 15.91 -2.51
CA ASN A 303 11.05 17.12 -2.38
C ASN A 303 12.52 16.82 -2.07
N GLN A 304 12.83 15.58 -1.67
CA GLN A 304 14.16 15.14 -1.26
C GLN A 304 14.87 14.30 -2.32
N TYR A 305 14.09 13.54 -3.10
CA TYR A 305 14.60 12.58 -4.07
C TYR A 305 13.94 12.77 -5.42
N ASN A 306 14.73 12.67 -6.50
CA ASN A 306 14.19 12.39 -7.83
C ASN A 306 13.93 10.87 -8.01
N ALA A 307 13.45 10.47 -9.19
CA ALA A 307 13.12 9.09 -9.50
C ALA A 307 14.30 8.12 -9.28
N ASP A 308 15.48 8.45 -9.81
CA ASP A 308 16.67 7.59 -9.71
C ASP A 308 17.20 7.48 -8.29
N GLN A 309 17.23 8.60 -7.55
CA GLN A 309 17.69 8.64 -6.17
C GLN A 309 16.76 7.88 -5.24
N PHE A 310 15.44 7.98 -5.46
CA PHE A 310 14.47 7.22 -4.67
C PHE A 310 14.54 5.73 -4.98
N ALA A 311 14.63 5.35 -6.27
CA ALA A 311 14.84 3.97 -6.67
C ALA A 311 16.13 3.38 -6.08
N GLU A 312 17.20 4.17 -5.99
CA GLU A 312 18.45 3.77 -5.32
C GLU A 312 18.24 3.54 -3.82
N LEU A 313 17.59 4.46 -3.11
CA LEU A 313 17.27 4.32 -1.69
C LEU A 313 16.48 3.03 -1.44
N LEU A 314 15.41 2.80 -2.21
CA LEU A 314 14.57 1.62 -2.08
C LEU A 314 15.37 0.34 -2.33
N THR A 315 16.15 0.27 -3.41
CA THR A 315 16.91 -0.96 -3.74
C THR A 315 18.05 -1.24 -2.76
N GLN A 316 18.69 -0.23 -2.18
CA GLN A 316 19.66 -0.41 -1.10
C GLN A 316 19.02 -0.99 0.17
N GLN A 317 17.82 -0.52 0.54
CA GLN A 317 17.09 -1.06 1.69
C GLN A 317 16.58 -2.47 1.39
N TYR A 318 16.06 -2.69 0.18
CA TYR A 318 15.52 -3.98 -0.24
C TYR A 318 16.61 -5.06 -0.27
N THR A 319 17.81 -4.73 -0.76
CA THR A 319 18.98 -5.62 -0.74
C THR A 319 19.29 -6.10 0.68
N ARG A 320 19.27 -5.18 1.68
CA ARG A 320 19.54 -5.52 3.08
C ARG A 320 18.47 -6.48 3.64
N GLN A 321 17.21 -6.19 3.38
CA GLN A 321 16.08 -7.00 3.83
C GLN A 321 16.08 -8.41 3.22
N LEU A 322 16.37 -8.53 1.92
CA LEU A 322 16.51 -9.82 1.25
C LEU A 322 17.73 -10.60 1.76
N THR A 323 18.83 -9.90 2.07
CA THR A 323 20.01 -10.51 2.70
C THR A 323 19.69 -11.03 4.10
N SER A 324 18.85 -10.34 4.88
CA SER A 324 18.35 -10.85 6.17
C SER A 324 17.57 -12.15 6.01
N LEU A 325 16.65 -12.24 5.04
CA LEU A 325 15.94 -13.50 4.75
C LEU A 325 16.91 -14.63 4.33
N TYR A 326 17.91 -14.31 3.51
CA TYR A 326 18.97 -15.26 3.15
C TYR A 326 19.73 -15.76 4.39
N ASN A 327 20.08 -14.86 5.31
CA ASN A 327 20.75 -15.24 6.56
C ASN A 327 19.86 -16.11 7.47
N LEU A 328 18.53 -16.01 7.34
CA LEU A 328 17.55 -16.89 7.99
C LEU A 328 17.33 -18.22 7.24
N GLY A 329 18.15 -18.55 6.23
CA GLY A 329 18.13 -19.84 5.54
C GLY A 329 17.37 -19.87 4.21
N ALA A 330 16.71 -18.78 3.81
CA ALA A 330 16.02 -18.72 2.53
C ALA A 330 17.00 -18.84 1.35
N ARG A 331 16.64 -19.62 0.33
CA ARG A 331 17.50 -19.86 -0.85
C ARG A 331 16.82 -19.68 -2.19
N ARG A 332 15.50 -19.85 -2.31
CA ARG A 332 14.76 -19.66 -3.57
C ARG A 332 13.85 -18.46 -3.46
N PHE A 333 14.20 -17.37 -4.12
CA PHE A 333 13.48 -16.10 -4.05
C PHE A 333 12.79 -15.77 -5.37
N VAL A 334 11.51 -15.42 -5.27
CA VAL A 334 10.71 -14.85 -6.34
C VAL A 334 10.41 -13.41 -5.97
N LEU A 335 11.06 -12.46 -6.65
CA LEU A 335 10.81 -11.04 -6.44
C LEU A 335 9.80 -10.57 -7.49
N SER A 336 8.73 -9.92 -7.09
CA SER A 336 7.87 -9.18 -8.02
C SER A 336 8.40 -7.75 -8.17
N GLY A 337 8.52 -7.29 -9.42
CA GLY A 337 8.68 -5.86 -9.70
C GLY A 337 7.43 -5.07 -9.33
N VAL A 338 7.46 -3.77 -9.59
CA VAL A 338 6.29 -2.88 -9.45
C VAL A 338 5.59 -2.75 -10.80
N GLY A 339 4.27 -2.94 -10.83
CA GLY A 339 3.46 -2.81 -12.04
C GLY A 339 3.38 -1.37 -12.56
N SER A 340 2.72 -1.17 -13.70
CA SER A 340 2.46 0.17 -14.26
C SER A 340 1.47 0.94 -13.37
N LEU A 341 2.03 1.75 -12.46
CA LEU A 341 1.25 2.58 -11.54
C LEU A 341 0.52 3.70 -12.28
N GLY A 342 1.07 4.20 -13.39
CA GLY A 342 0.49 5.25 -14.20
C GLY A 342 -0.86 4.88 -14.81
N CYS A 343 -1.13 3.58 -14.96
CA CYS A 343 -2.35 3.07 -15.59
C CYS A 343 -3.43 2.62 -14.60
N ILE A 344 -3.20 2.65 -13.29
CA ILE A 344 -4.21 2.22 -12.31
C ILE A 344 -5.35 3.24 -12.21
N PRO A 345 -6.59 2.82 -11.88
CA PRO A 345 -7.74 3.72 -11.91
C PRO A 345 -7.62 4.97 -11.03
N SER A 346 -6.93 4.89 -9.89
CA SER A 346 -6.69 6.05 -9.01
C SER A 346 -5.80 7.13 -9.64
N ILE A 347 -4.88 6.76 -10.54
CA ILE A 347 -4.08 7.71 -11.31
C ILE A 347 -4.87 8.19 -12.53
N LEU A 348 -5.59 7.29 -13.23
CA LEU A 348 -6.45 7.68 -14.35
C LEU A 348 -7.50 8.73 -13.94
N ALA A 349 -8.06 8.58 -12.74
CA ALA A 349 -9.07 9.49 -12.19
C ALA A 349 -8.57 10.93 -12.01
N GLN A 350 -7.25 11.12 -11.82
CA GLN A 350 -6.62 12.44 -11.69
C GLN A 350 -6.48 13.14 -13.05
N ASN A 351 -6.49 12.38 -14.15
CA ASN A 351 -6.39 12.90 -15.49
C ASN A 351 -7.80 13.09 -16.11
N PRO A 352 -8.15 14.29 -16.60
CA PRO A 352 -9.45 14.52 -17.25
C PRO A 352 -9.72 13.64 -18.47
N PHE A 353 -8.67 13.11 -19.11
CA PHE A 353 -8.76 12.25 -20.28
C PHE A 353 -8.68 10.75 -19.96
N SER A 354 -8.60 10.35 -18.69
CA SER A 354 -8.51 8.93 -18.27
C SER A 354 -7.36 8.17 -18.96
N ARG A 355 -6.25 8.85 -19.21
CA ARG A 355 -5.06 8.27 -19.84
C ARG A 355 -4.04 7.87 -18.79
N CYS A 356 -3.30 6.80 -19.07
CA CYS A 356 -2.14 6.44 -18.27
C CYS A 356 -1.19 7.64 -18.14
N SER A 357 -0.60 7.79 -16.96
CA SER A 357 0.40 8.81 -16.69
C SER A 357 1.80 8.27 -16.93
N ASP A 358 2.40 8.62 -18.08
CA ASP A 358 3.78 8.26 -18.39
C ASP A 358 4.74 8.82 -17.32
N ASP A 359 4.48 10.03 -16.81
CA ASP A 359 5.29 10.63 -15.74
C ASP A 359 5.32 9.77 -14.48
N VAL A 360 4.20 9.12 -14.12
CA VAL A 360 4.15 8.23 -12.95
C VAL A 360 4.89 6.93 -13.24
N ASP A 361 4.73 6.35 -14.43
CA ASP A 361 5.47 5.13 -14.80
C ASP A 361 6.98 5.38 -14.87
N GLN A 362 7.42 6.55 -15.34
CA GLN A 362 8.84 6.92 -15.38
C GLN A 362 9.45 7.08 -13.97
N LEU A 363 8.66 7.23 -12.91
CA LEU A 363 9.19 7.17 -11.53
C LEU A 363 9.57 5.74 -11.12
N VAL A 364 8.88 4.75 -11.67
CA VAL A 364 8.98 3.33 -11.28
C VAL A 364 10.00 2.57 -12.12
N VAL A 365 10.15 2.93 -13.39
CA VAL A 365 11.09 2.28 -14.32
C VAL A 365 12.52 2.15 -13.75
N PRO A 366 13.12 3.20 -13.13
CA PRO A 366 14.43 3.06 -12.50
C PRO A 366 14.49 2.02 -11.38
N PHE A 367 13.42 1.88 -10.60
CA PHE A 367 13.35 0.87 -9.54
C PHE A 367 13.32 -0.55 -10.11
N ASN A 368 12.45 -0.83 -11.10
CA ASN A 368 12.40 -2.14 -11.73
C ASN A 368 13.74 -2.53 -12.39
N SER A 369 14.39 -1.57 -13.06
CA SER A 369 15.73 -1.76 -13.64
C SER A 369 16.77 -2.10 -12.56
N ARG A 370 16.78 -1.35 -11.45
CA ARG A 370 17.71 -1.60 -10.33
C ARG A 370 17.40 -2.91 -9.61
N VAL A 371 16.14 -3.33 -9.50
CA VAL A 371 15.78 -4.65 -8.95
C VAL A 371 16.34 -5.77 -9.83
N ARG A 372 16.32 -5.63 -11.16
CA ARG A 372 16.96 -6.60 -12.06
C ARG A 372 18.46 -6.69 -11.81
N SER A 373 19.16 -5.56 -11.74
CA SER A 373 20.59 -5.55 -11.37
C SER A 373 20.86 -6.07 -9.97
N MET A 374 19.96 -5.83 -9.02
CA MET A 374 20.02 -6.37 -7.66
C MET A 374 19.92 -7.90 -7.68
N VAL A 375 19.04 -8.48 -8.50
CA VAL A 375 18.94 -9.94 -8.70
C VAL A 375 20.27 -10.52 -9.20
N ASP A 376 20.90 -9.89 -10.20
CA ASP A 376 22.21 -10.33 -10.71
C ASP A 376 23.27 -10.29 -9.60
N ASN A 377 23.33 -9.18 -8.85
CA ASN A 377 24.28 -9.02 -7.76
C ASN A 377 24.05 -10.03 -6.62
N LEU A 378 22.80 -10.27 -6.22
CA LEU A 378 22.47 -11.25 -5.17
C LEU A 378 22.83 -12.67 -5.63
N ASN A 379 22.51 -13.03 -6.88
CA ASN A 379 22.86 -14.33 -7.46
C ASN A 379 24.37 -14.57 -7.57
N ALA A 380 25.17 -13.51 -7.75
CA ALA A 380 26.62 -13.59 -7.82
C ALA A 380 27.28 -13.68 -6.42
N ASN A 381 26.69 -13.04 -5.41
CA ASN A 381 27.33 -12.83 -4.12
C ASN A 381 26.73 -13.64 -2.96
N LEU A 382 25.56 -14.26 -3.12
CA LEU A 382 24.92 -15.10 -2.10
C LEU A 382 24.97 -16.59 -2.51
N PRO A 383 26.00 -17.33 -2.09
CA PRO A 383 26.19 -18.71 -2.53
C PRO A 383 25.04 -19.62 -2.08
N GLY A 384 24.67 -20.57 -2.96
CA GLY A 384 23.59 -21.51 -2.69
C GLY A 384 22.18 -20.91 -2.75
N ALA A 385 22.03 -19.62 -3.10
CA ALA A 385 20.73 -19.00 -3.34
C ALA A 385 20.50 -18.71 -4.82
N LYS A 386 19.22 -18.61 -5.20
CA LYS A 386 18.75 -18.13 -6.49
C LYS A 386 17.59 -17.17 -6.31
N PHE A 387 17.73 -16.02 -6.96
CA PHE A 387 16.76 -14.95 -7.05
C PHE A 387 16.27 -14.87 -8.49
N ILE A 388 14.95 -14.75 -8.66
CA ILE A 388 14.31 -14.42 -9.93
C ILE A 388 13.46 -13.15 -9.76
N LEU A 389 13.24 -12.44 -10.86
CA LEU A 389 12.37 -11.28 -10.98
C LEU A 389 11.18 -11.62 -11.88
N VAL A 390 9.98 -11.35 -11.39
CA VAL A 390 8.73 -11.34 -12.16
C VAL A 390 8.48 -9.93 -12.65
N ASP A 391 8.56 -9.72 -13.97
CA ASP A 391 8.36 -8.42 -14.61
C ASP A 391 6.86 -8.12 -14.79
N VAL A 392 6.20 -7.86 -13.66
CA VAL A 392 4.77 -7.50 -13.65
C VAL A 392 4.50 -6.18 -14.38
N PHE A 393 5.50 -5.30 -14.54
CA PHE A 393 5.34 -4.08 -15.33
C PHE A 393 5.10 -4.44 -16.80
N HIS A 394 5.97 -5.26 -17.37
CA HIS A 394 5.85 -5.73 -18.74
C HIS A 394 4.55 -6.52 -18.96
N MET A 395 4.27 -7.51 -18.10
CA MET A 395 3.05 -8.34 -18.24
C MET A 395 1.77 -7.51 -18.18
N PHE A 396 1.70 -6.55 -17.25
CA PHE A 396 0.53 -5.72 -17.08
C PHE A 396 0.33 -4.77 -18.26
N ARG A 397 1.43 -4.18 -18.77
CA ARG A 397 1.40 -3.34 -19.98
C ARG A 397 0.99 -4.12 -21.22
N ASP A 398 1.37 -5.39 -21.31
CA ASP A 398 0.96 -6.27 -22.41
C ASP A 398 -0.56 -6.53 -22.39
N ILE A 399 -1.11 -6.82 -21.21
CA ILE A 399 -2.58 -6.94 -21.01
C ILE A 399 -3.30 -5.65 -21.44
N LEU A 400 -2.79 -4.48 -21.05
CA LEU A 400 -3.42 -3.20 -21.40
C LEU A 400 -3.30 -2.85 -22.89
N ARG A 401 -2.27 -3.36 -23.58
CA ARG A 401 -2.04 -3.09 -25.00
C ARG A 401 -2.96 -3.91 -25.90
N ASP A 402 -3.23 -5.16 -25.53
CA ASP A 402 -4.12 -6.06 -26.28
C ASP A 402 -5.11 -6.79 -25.34
N PRO A 403 -6.02 -6.06 -24.67
CA PRO A 403 -6.87 -6.65 -23.64
C PRO A 403 -7.81 -7.74 -24.17
N ALA A 404 -8.21 -7.64 -25.44
CA ALA A 404 -9.14 -8.59 -26.05
C ALA A 404 -8.55 -9.99 -26.17
N SER A 405 -7.25 -10.14 -26.46
CA SER A 405 -6.60 -11.46 -26.51
C SER A 405 -6.51 -12.13 -25.14
N TYR A 406 -6.57 -11.33 -24.08
CA TYR A 406 -6.64 -11.80 -22.68
C TYR A 406 -8.08 -11.94 -22.15
N GLY A 407 -9.10 -11.63 -22.95
CA GLY A 407 -10.51 -11.72 -22.55
C GLY A 407 -11.05 -10.50 -21.80
N PHE A 408 -10.30 -9.40 -21.75
CA PHE A 408 -10.71 -8.16 -21.09
C PHE A 408 -11.30 -7.16 -22.08
N SER A 409 -12.33 -6.44 -21.61
CA SER A 409 -12.94 -5.31 -22.34
C SER A 409 -12.92 -4.02 -21.52
N MET A 410 -12.69 -4.11 -20.20
CA MET A 410 -12.71 -2.98 -19.28
C MET A 410 -11.33 -2.79 -18.65
N ILE A 411 -10.54 -1.88 -19.24
CA ILE A 411 -9.16 -1.60 -18.83
C ILE A 411 -8.98 -0.25 -18.11
N ASP A 412 -9.97 0.62 -18.18
CA ASP A 412 -9.84 2.02 -17.78
C ASP A 412 -10.51 2.32 -16.43
N ARG A 413 -11.09 1.33 -15.76
CA ARG A 413 -11.83 1.53 -14.50
C ARG A 413 -11.87 0.28 -13.64
N GLY A 414 -12.04 0.48 -12.34
CA GLY A 414 -12.35 -0.61 -11.41
C GLY A 414 -13.71 -1.24 -11.73
N CYS A 415 -13.87 -2.51 -11.37
CA CYS A 415 -15.18 -3.16 -11.31
C CYS A 415 -16.04 -2.60 -10.16
N CYS A 416 -15.38 -2.18 -9.09
CA CYS A 416 -15.96 -1.60 -7.89
C CYS A 416 -15.21 -0.30 -7.52
N GLY A 417 -15.81 0.53 -6.65
CA GLY A 417 -15.34 1.88 -6.34
C GLY A 417 -16.24 2.99 -6.87
N ILE A 418 -15.90 4.23 -6.52
CA ILE A 418 -16.71 5.44 -6.75
C ILE A 418 -15.88 6.50 -7.49
N GLY A 419 -16.58 7.34 -8.24
CA GLY A 419 -16.01 8.48 -8.95
C GLY A 419 -15.48 8.12 -10.33
N ARG A 420 -14.71 9.05 -10.91
CA ARG A 420 -14.09 8.87 -12.23
C ARG A 420 -13.21 7.60 -12.23
N ASN A 421 -13.32 6.79 -13.29
CA ASN A 421 -12.66 5.49 -13.43
C ASN A 421 -12.93 4.50 -12.26
N ARG A 422 -13.92 4.78 -11.39
CA ARG A 422 -14.03 4.13 -10.06
C ARG A 422 -12.73 4.16 -9.24
N GLY A 423 -11.89 5.17 -9.47
CA GLY A 423 -10.56 5.29 -8.91
C GLY A 423 -10.41 6.29 -7.77
N GLN A 424 -11.43 7.12 -7.50
CA GLN A 424 -11.32 8.17 -6.48
C GLN A 424 -11.53 7.62 -5.07
N ILE A 425 -12.43 6.65 -4.93
CA ILE A 425 -12.65 5.93 -3.68
C ILE A 425 -12.73 4.46 -4.06
N THR A 426 -11.99 3.63 -3.31
CA THR A 426 -12.02 2.17 -3.46
C THR A 426 -13.40 1.60 -3.11
N CYS A 427 -13.55 0.29 -3.17
CA CYS A 427 -14.80 -0.39 -2.79
C CYS A 427 -15.30 0.03 -1.41
N LEU A 428 -16.57 0.39 -1.33
CA LEU A 428 -17.25 0.56 -0.05
C LEU A 428 -17.90 -0.76 0.39
N PRO A 429 -18.06 -0.98 1.71
CA PRO A 429 -18.80 -2.13 2.22
C PRO A 429 -20.18 -2.24 1.59
N LEU A 430 -20.54 -3.46 1.18
CA LEU A 430 -21.82 -3.83 0.56
C LEU A 430 -22.13 -3.10 -0.76
N GLN A 431 -21.13 -2.48 -1.39
CA GLN A 431 -21.28 -1.92 -2.73
C GLN A 431 -21.52 -3.04 -3.76
N THR A 432 -22.53 -2.88 -4.62
CA THR A 432 -22.72 -3.77 -5.77
C THR A 432 -21.57 -3.58 -6.77
N PRO A 433 -20.76 -4.62 -7.04
CA PRO A 433 -19.70 -4.55 -8.04
C PRO A 433 -20.28 -4.67 -9.46
N CYS A 434 -19.43 -4.54 -10.47
CA CYS A 434 -19.80 -4.86 -11.85
C CYS A 434 -20.27 -6.34 -11.99
N PRO A 435 -21.18 -6.64 -12.94
CA PRO A 435 -21.73 -7.99 -13.10
C PRO A 435 -20.70 -9.00 -13.67
N ASN A 436 -19.91 -8.61 -14.67
CA ASN A 436 -18.97 -9.49 -15.39
C ASN A 436 -17.52 -9.19 -14.99
N ARG A 437 -17.08 -9.71 -13.84
CA ARG A 437 -15.78 -9.41 -13.23
C ARG A 437 -14.59 -9.88 -14.06
N ASP A 438 -14.73 -10.99 -14.78
CA ASP A 438 -13.66 -11.56 -15.62
C ASP A 438 -13.31 -10.72 -16.85
N GLN A 439 -14.14 -9.72 -17.19
CA GLN A 439 -13.89 -8.79 -18.29
C GLN A 439 -13.14 -7.52 -17.85
N TYR A 440 -12.89 -7.36 -16.55
CA TYR A 440 -12.23 -6.20 -15.96
C TYR A 440 -10.78 -6.52 -15.59
N VAL A 441 -9.87 -5.61 -15.92
CA VAL A 441 -8.48 -5.68 -15.47
C VAL A 441 -8.38 -5.32 -13.98
N PHE A 442 -9.09 -4.27 -13.57
CA PHE A 442 -9.02 -3.73 -12.21
C PHE A 442 -10.26 -4.11 -11.39
N TRP A 443 -10.01 -4.60 -10.17
CA TRP A 443 -11.05 -4.84 -9.20
C TRP A 443 -11.54 -3.53 -8.58
N ASP A 444 -10.62 -2.71 -8.08
CA ASP A 444 -10.89 -1.43 -7.43
C ASP A 444 -9.97 -0.32 -7.95
N ALA A 445 -9.73 0.72 -7.16
CA ALA A 445 -8.91 1.87 -7.51
C ALA A 445 -7.42 1.55 -7.74
N PHE A 446 -6.93 0.40 -7.25
CA PHE A 446 -5.52 0.03 -7.25
C PHE A 446 -5.27 -1.41 -7.70
N HIS A 447 -6.15 -2.33 -7.32
CA HIS A 447 -5.86 -3.75 -7.35
C HIS A 447 -6.43 -4.46 -8.58
N PRO A 448 -5.74 -5.48 -9.10
CA PRO A 448 -6.24 -6.31 -10.20
C PRO A 448 -7.37 -7.24 -9.77
N THR A 449 -8.19 -7.67 -10.75
CA THR A 449 -9.15 -8.76 -10.56
C THR A 449 -8.44 -10.11 -10.42
N ALA A 450 -9.16 -11.10 -9.89
CA ALA A 450 -8.69 -12.48 -9.82
C ALA A 450 -8.30 -13.02 -11.21
N ALA A 451 -9.03 -12.65 -12.26
CA ALA A 451 -8.73 -13.04 -13.64
C ALA A 451 -7.34 -12.56 -14.08
N VAL A 452 -6.97 -11.30 -13.79
CA VAL A 452 -5.63 -10.79 -14.05
C VAL A 452 -4.59 -11.51 -13.18
N ASN A 453 -4.86 -11.68 -11.89
CA ASN A 453 -3.94 -12.35 -10.97
C ASN A 453 -3.57 -13.76 -11.44
N ILE A 454 -4.55 -14.54 -11.90
CA ILE A 454 -4.34 -15.90 -12.45
C ILE A 454 -3.46 -15.86 -13.70
N ILE A 455 -3.69 -14.90 -14.60
CA ILE A 455 -2.85 -14.74 -15.82
C ILE A 455 -1.41 -14.40 -15.44
N LEU A 456 -1.21 -13.42 -14.54
CA LEU A 456 0.12 -13.01 -14.09
C LEU A 456 0.85 -14.17 -13.40
N ALA A 457 0.16 -14.95 -12.57
CA ALA A 457 0.72 -16.11 -11.90
C ALA A 457 1.20 -17.18 -12.90
N ARG A 458 0.38 -17.50 -13.90
CA ARG A 458 0.73 -18.47 -14.94
C ARG A 458 1.89 -18.00 -15.81
N LYS A 459 1.94 -16.70 -16.14
CA LYS A 459 3.10 -16.10 -16.82
C LYS A 459 4.35 -16.14 -15.95
N ALA A 460 4.24 -15.86 -14.65
CA ALA A 460 5.37 -16.00 -13.73
C ALA A 460 5.87 -17.45 -13.60
N PHE A 461 4.94 -18.41 -13.69
CA PHE A 461 5.23 -19.83 -13.49
C PHE A 461 5.79 -20.52 -14.72
N PHE A 462 5.22 -20.27 -15.90
CA PHE A 462 5.56 -20.94 -17.16
C PHE A 462 6.24 -20.05 -18.19
N GLY A 463 6.24 -18.73 -17.98
CA GLY A 463 6.68 -17.74 -18.96
C GLY A 463 8.17 -17.78 -19.29
N GLY A 464 8.51 -16.99 -20.30
CA GLY A 464 9.87 -16.86 -20.82
C GLY A 464 10.62 -15.65 -20.24
N PRO A 465 11.79 -15.31 -20.82
CA PRO A 465 12.67 -14.27 -20.31
C PRO A 465 12.10 -12.84 -20.33
N GLU A 466 11.04 -12.62 -21.12
CA GLU A 466 10.30 -11.33 -21.16
C GLU A 466 9.37 -11.17 -19.96
N GLU A 467 8.89 -12.28 -19.40
CA GLU A 467 8.03 -12.29 -18.23
C GLU A 467 8.82 -12.43 -16.92
N VAL A 468 9.87 -13.24 -16.94
CA VAL A 468 10.60 -13.65 -15.74
C VAL A 468 12.08 -13.80 -16.01
N TYR A 469 12.91 -13.35 -15.08
CA TYR A 469 14.36 -13.31 -15.25
C TYR A 469 15.11 -13.82 -14.01
N PRO A 470 16.18 -14.63 -14.15
CA PRO A 470 16.68 -15.25 -15.37
C PRO A 470 15.95 -16.55 -15.75
N MET A 471 15.01 -17.02 -14.92
CA MET A 471 14.25 -18.26 -15.11
C MET A 471 12.87 -18.13 -14.48
N ASN A 472 11.93 -19.01 -14.86
CA ASN A 472 10.57 -19.00 -14.31
C ASN A 472 10.45 -19.77 -12.97
N ILE A 473 9.31 -19.61 -12.29
CA ILE A 473 9.10 -20.23 -10.96
C ILE A 473 9.19 -21.76 -11.04
N ARG A 474 8.68 -22.38 -12.12
CA ARG A 474 8.77 -23.82 -12.32
C ARG A 474 10.22 -24.30 -12.37
N GLN A 475 11.09 -23.60 -13.10
CA GLN A 475 12.51 -23.90 -13.16
C GLN A 475 13.18 -23.70 -11.79
N LEU A 476 12.89 -22.59 -11.11
CA LEU A 476 13.41 -22.29 -9.77
C LEU A 476 13.07 -23.37 -8.75
N ALA A 477 11.84 -23.89 -8.77
CA ALA A 477 11.38 -24.95 -7.87
C ALA A 477 12.24 -26.22 -7.99
N THR A 478 12.72 -26.52 -9.19
CA THR A 478 13.49 -27.74 -9.48
C THR A 478 15.01 -27.58 -9.45
N VAL A 479 15.51 -26.35 -9.30
CA VAL A 479 16.95 -26.07 -9.38
C VAL A 479 17.69 -26.76 -8.22
N ASP A 480 18.81 -27.44 -8.51
CA ASP A 480 19.66 -28.03 -7.46
C ASP A 480 20.61 -26.96 -6.91
N LEU A 481 20.44 -26.64 -5.62
CA LEU A 481 21.24 -25.63 -4.91
C LEU A 481 22.28 -26.26 -3.99
N ARG A 482 22.43 -27.60 -3.99
CA ARG A 482 23.46 -28.26 -3.20
C ARG A 482 24.83 -27.82 -3.72
N PRO A 483 25.80 -27.53 -2.82
CA PRO A 483 27.16 -27.28 -3.24
C PRO A 483 27.66 -28.49 -4.06
N THR A 484 28.10 -28.26 -5.29
CA THR A 484 28.89 -29.26 -6.01
C THR A 484 30.10 -29.56 -5.15
N LYS A 485 30.23 -30.82 -4.67
CA LYS A 485 31.46 -31.28 -4.01
C LYS A 485 32.60 -31.00 -4.99
N GLN A 486 33.45 -30.03 -4.65
CA GLN A 486 34.74 -29.83 -5.32
C GLN A 486 35.72 -30.88 -4.83
#